data_AF-A0A542MAK9-F1
#
_entry.id   AF-A0A542MAK9-F1
#
_cell.length_a   1.000
_cell.length_b   1.000
_cell.length_c   1.000
_cell.angle_alpha   90.00
_cell.angle_beta   90.00
_cell.angle_gamma   90.00
#
_symmetry.space_group_name_H-M   'P 1'
#
loop_
_entity.id
_entity.type
_entity.pdbx_description
1 polymer ?
#
loop_
_entity_poly.entity_id
_entity_poly.type
_entity_poly.pdbx_seq_one_letter_code
_entity_poly.pdbx_strand_id
1 'polypeptide(L)'
;MLQANEIQQRFTHIQQTIGEAEQACQSSQDAPNEIRDCIKKLSQEAQQAKSVMQSNDQQRVIECVDRLEDMGDEAKRISRSLPQMPAHLEAAVSRVHAELSDLKHKLH
;
A
#
# COMPACT_ATOMS: atom_id res chain seq x y z
N MET A 1 20.09 1.13 -6.60
CA MET A 1 19.33 2.12 -5.82
C MET A 1 18.69 3.13 -6.77
N LEU A 2 17.38 3.35 -6.65
CA LEU A 2 16.61 4.21 -7.56
C LEU A 2 16.95 5.71 -7.40
N GLN A 3 16.78 6.48 -8.48
CA GLN A 3 16.81 7.94 -8.40
C GLN A 3 15.52 8.51 -7.78
N ALA A 4 15.60 9.69 -7.16
CA ALA A 4 14.45 10.34 -6.50
C ALA A 4 13.22 10.50 -7.42
N ASN A 5 13.42 10.86 -8.68
CA ASN A 5 12.32 10.96 -9.66
C ASN A 5 11.67 9.59 -9.95
N GLU A 6 12.45 8.51 -10.03
CA GLU A 6 11.92 7.17 -10.25
C GLU A 6 11.13 6.68 -9.02
N ILE A 7 11.62 6.99 -7.81
CA ILE A 7 10.91 6.70 -6.56
C ILE A 7 9.56 7.40 -6.54
N GLN A 8 9.52 8.70 -6.86
CA GLN A 8 8.27 9.47 -6.90
C GLN A 8 7.26 8.93 -7.92
N GLN A 9 7.71 8.56 -9.12
CA GLN A 9 6.84 7.99 -10.15
C GLN A 9 6.25 6.65 -9.69
N ARG A 10 7.09 5.74 -9.18
CA ARG A 10 6.63 4.46 -8.63
C ARG A 10 5.69 4.65 -7.45
N PHE A 11 6.03 5.55 -6.54
CA PHE A 11 5.19 5.86 -5.39
C PHE A 11 3.83 6.42 -5.77
N THR A 12 3.78 7.27 -6.80
CA THR A 12 2.50 7.78 -7.34
C THR A 12 1.63 6.64 -7.87
N HIS A 13 2.21 5.63 -8.53
CA HIS A 13 1.49 4.44 -8.97
C HIS A 13 0.97 3.60 -7.79
N ILE A 14 1.77 3.46 -6.74
CA ILE A 14 1.37 2.78 -5.50
C ILE A 14 0.19 3.52 -4.86
N GLN A 15 0.24 4.85 -4.75
CA GLN A 15 -0.86 5.64 -4.20
C GLN A 15 -2.16 5.45 -5.00
N GLN A 16 -2.09 5.39 -6.32
CA GLN A 16 -3.25 5.10 -7.17
C GLN A 16 -3.81 3.70 -6.89
N THR A 17 -2.94 2.69 -6.81
CA THR A 17 -3.32 1.31 -6.52
C THR A 17 -3.97 1.16 -5.14
N ILE A 18 -3.45 1.87 -4.13
CA ILE A 18 -4.05 1.93 -2.79
C ILE A 18 -5.42 2.61 -2.83
N GLY A 19 -5.56 3.71 -3.59
CA GLY A 19 -6.85 4.39 -3.79
C GLY A 19 -7.89 3.50 -4.47
N GLU A 20 -7.50 2.72 -5.48
CA GLU A 20 -8.37 1.71 -6.11
C GLU A 20 -8.82 0.64 -5.10
N ALA A 21 -7.91 0.14 -4.27
CA ALA A 21 -8.24 -0.83 -3.22
C ALA A 21 -9.17 -0.24 -2.15
N GLU A 22 -8.95 1.01 -1.74
CA GLU A 22 -9.81 1.71 -0.79
C GLU A 22 -11.21 1.90 -1.35
N GLN A 23 -11.33 2.38 -2.60
CA GLN A 23 -12.63 2.54 -3.26
C GLN A 23 -13.36 1.21 -3.41
N ALA A 24 -12.65 0.13 -3.75
CA ALA A 24 -13.23 -1.21 -3.83
C ALA A 24 -13.77 -1.68 -2.46
N CYS A 25 -13.02 -1.45 -1.38
CA CYS A 25 -13.43 -1.79 -0.01
C CYS A 25 -14.64 -0.97 0.47
N GLN A 26 -14.73 0.30 0.07
CA GLN A 26 -15.86 1.18 0.38
C GLN A 26 -17.12 0.83 -0.44
N SER A 27 -16.95 0.41 -1.69
CA SER A 27 -18.06 0.11 -2.60
C SER A 27 -18.64 -1.29 -2.42
N SER A 28 -17.84 -2.25 -1.92
CA SER A 28 -18.31 -3.60 -1.60
C SER A 28 -19.05 -3.64 -0.27
N GLN A 29 -20.34 -3.93 -0.29
CA GLN A 29 -21.13 -4.15 0.93
C GLN A 29 -20.56 -5.33 1.75
N ASP A 30 -20.12 -6.37 1.06
CA ASP A 30 -19.56 -7.60 1.65
C ASP A 30 -18.09 -7.49 2.09
N ALA A 31 -17.45 -6.32 1.97
CA ALA A 31 -16.07 -6.16 2.44
C ALA A 31 -16.02 -6.27 3.97
N PRO A 32 -15.16 -7.11 4.56
CA PRO A 32 -15.01 -7.14 6.01
C PRO A 32 -14.54 -5.81 6.58
N ASN A 33 -14.95 -5.46 7.81
CA ASN A 33 -14.60 -4.17 8.39
C ASN A 33 -13.10 -4.08 8.71
N GLU A 34 -12.49 -5.21 9.06
CA GLU A 34 -11.06 -5.34 9.33
C GLU A 34 -10.23 -4.93 8.12
N ILE A 35 -10.60 -5.37 6.91
CA ILE A 35 -9.87 -5.00 5.69
C ILE A 35 -10.15 -3.55 5.30
N ARG A 36 -11.38 -3.05 5.49
CA ARG A 36 -11.73 -1.64 5.27
C ARG A 36 -10.86 -0.72 6.13
N ASP A 37 -10.76 -1.01 7.41
CA ASP A 37 -9.97 -0.20 8.35
C ASP A 37 -8.48 -0.28 8.04
N CYS A 38 -7.98 -1.47 7.69
CA CYS A 38 -6.57 -1.66 7.31
C CYS A 38 -6.21 -0.86 6.06
N ILE A 39 -6.99 -0.98 4.98
CA ILE A 39 -6.75 -0.26 3.73
C ILE A 39 -6.92 1.25 3.89
N LYS A 40 -7.89 1.70 4.68
CA LYS A 40 -8.07 3.12 5.00
C LYS A 40 -6.85 3.70 5.71
N LYS A 41 -6.30 2.99 6.71
CA LYS A 41 -5.06 3.40 7.38
C LYS A 41 -3.89 3.43 6.41
N LEU A 42 -3.75 2.41 5.56
CA LEU A 42 -2.69 2.37 4.54
C LEU A 42 -2.79 3.54 3.55
N SER A 43 -4.00 3.90 3.10
CA SER A 43 -4.24 5.06 2.24
C SER A 43 -3.82 6.37 2.91
N GLN A 44 -4.19 6.55 4.18
CA GLN A 44 -3.80 7.73 4.97
C GLN A 44 -2.28 7.83 5.16
N GLU A 45 -1.61 6.72 5.47
CA GLU A 45 -0.16 6.68 5.59
C GLU A 45 0.53 6.94 4.25
N ALA A 46 0.03 6.36 3.15
CA ALA A 46 0.56 6.60 1.82
C ALA A 46 0.39 8.07 1.37
N GLN A 47 -0.69 8.75 1.78
CA GLN A 47 -0.86 10.18 1.54
C GLN A 47 0.18 11.02 2.28
N GLN A 48 0.42 10.72 3.56
CA GLN A 48 1.41 11.42 4.40
C GLN A 48 2.85 11.16 3.92
N ALA A 49 3.12 9.94 3.46
CA ALA A 49 4.41 9.51 2.92
C ALA A 49 4.83 10.29 1.66
N LYS A 50 3.89 10.88 0.91
CA LYS A 50 4.20 11.66 -0.30
C LYS A 50 5.27 12.74 -0.07
N SER A 51 5.18 13.45 1.05
CA SER A 51 6.15 14.50 1.40
C SER A 51 7.54 13.92 1.71
N VAL A 52 7.60 12.71 2.27
CA VAL A 52 8.86 12.00 2.55
C VAL A 52 9.50 11.52 1.24
N MET A 53 8.70 10.98 0.31
CA MET A 53 9.16 10.53 -1.02
C MET A 53 9.68 11.68 -1.90
N GLN A 54 9.31 12.91 -1.58
CA GLN A 54 9.80 14.12 -2.24
C GLN A 54 11.04 14.73 -1.56
N SER A 55 11.43 14.21 -0.40
CA SER A 55 12.62 14.67 0.31
C SER A 55 13.89 14.07 -0.29
N ASN A 56 15.01 14.75 -0.08
CA ASN A 56 16.34 14.21 -0.42
C ASN A 56 16.90 13.29 0.69
N ASP A 57 16.08 12.97 1.70
CA ASP A 57 16.48 12.12 2.82
C ASP A 57 16.17 10.66 2.50
N GLN A 58 17.19 9.97 1.99
CA GLN A 58 17.08 8.60 1.55
C GLN A 58 16.75 7.63 2.70
N GLN A 59 17.29 7.85 3.91
CA GLN A 59 16.99 6.97 5.04
C GLN A 59 15.52 7.07 5.41
N ARG A 60 14.97 8.29 5.46
CA ARG A 60 13.54 8.49 5.72
C ARG A 60 12.66 7.88 4.63
N VAL A 61 13.09 7.92 3.36
CA VAL A 61 12.38 7.25 2.26
C VAL A 61 12.34 5.73 2.49
N ILE A 62 13.48 5.11 2.80
CA ILE A 62 13.57 3.66 3.05
C ILE A 62 12.68 3.27 4.24
N GLU A 63 12.81 3.94 5.38
CA GLU A 63 11.98 3.66 6.57
C GLU A 63 10.48 3.83 6.30
N CYS A 64 10.13 4.81 5.47
CA CYS A 64 8.74 5.07 5.10
C CYS A 64 8.19 3.96 4.18
N VAL A 65 8.97 3.49 3.20
CA VAL A 65 8.57 2.36 2.35
C VAL A 65 8.49 1.07 3.15
N ASP A 66 9.44 0.81 4.05
CA ASP A 66 9.42 -0.37 4.93
C ASP A 66 8.13 -0.41 5.76
N ARG A 67 7.74 0.72 6.37
CA ARG A 67 6.49 0.84 7.13
C ARG A 67 5.25 0.57 6.27
N LEU A 68 5.20 1.15 5.07
CA LEU A 68 4.06 0.94 4.18
C LEU A 68 3.96 -0.52 3.72
N GLU A 69 5.10 -1.16 3.46
CA GLU A 69 5.17 -2.58 3.11
C GLU A 69 4.69 -3.48 4.25
N ASP A 70 5.10 -3.21 5.48
CA ASP A 70 4.61 -3.93 6.67
C ASP A 70 3.08 -3.84 6.81
N MET A 71 2.52 -2.65 6.56
CA MET A 71 1.05 -2.43 6.55
C MET A 71 0.37 -3.16 5.38
N GLY A 72 0.98 -3.17 4.20
CA GLY A 72 0.49 -3.91 3.03
C GLY A 72 0.51 -5.43 3.25
N ASP A 73 1.54 -5.94 3.93
CA ASP A 73 1.64 -7.36 4.30
C ASP A 73 0.64 -7.73 5.39
N GLU A 74 0.40 -6.86 6.37
CA GLU A 74 -0.70 -7.01 7.33
C GLU A 74 -2.05 -7.08 6.60
N ALA A 75 -2.34 -6.15 5.69
CA ALA A 75 -3.59 -6.16 4.91
C ALA A 75 -3.78 -7.48 4.16
N LYS A 76 -2.71 -7.99 3.55
CA LYS A 76 -2.70 -9.27 2.83
C LYS A 76 -2.85 -10.49 3.73
N ARG A 77 -2.32 -10.46 4.95
CA ARG A 77 -2.56 -11.51 5.96
C ARG A 77 -4.02 -11.51 6.41
N ILE A 78 -4.56 -10.34 6.71
CA ILE A 78 -5.96 -10.18 7.11
C ILE A 78 -6.87 -10.70 5.99
N SER A 79 -6.66 -10.28 4.74
CA SER A 79 -7.50 -10.70 3.61
C SER A 79 -7.53 -12.23 3.44
N ARG A 80 -6.40 -12.91 3.63
CA ARG A 80 -6.29 -14.37 3.55
C ARG A 80 -6.89 -15.11 4.74
N SER A 81 -6.98 -14.45 5.90
CA SER A 81 -7.54 -15.04 7.12
C SER A 81 -9.07 -14.96 7.17
N LEU A 82 -9.68 -14.09 6.36
CA LEU A 82 -11.11 -13.83 6.36
C LEU A 82 -11.86 -14.89 5.52
N PRO A 83 -12.80 -15.66 6.11
CA PRO A 83 -13.49 -16.75 5.42
C PRO A 83 -14.36 -16.31 4.24
N GLN A 84 -14.81 -15.05 4.24
CA GLN A 84 -15.71 -14.46 3.25
C GLN A 84 -15.07 -13.26 2.55
N MET A 85 -13.77 -13.33 2.27
CA MET A 85 -13.09 -12.27 1.53
C MET A 85 -13.50 -12.30 0.05
N PRO A 86 -14.05 -11.20 -0.52
CA PRO A 86 -14.32 -11.15 -1.95
C PRO A 86 -13.02 -11.21 -2.76
N ALA A 87 -12.99 -12.05 -3.80
CA ALA A 87 -11.79 -12.31 -4.60
C ALA A 87 -11.19 -11.04 -5.25
N HIS A 88 -12.04 -10.10 -5.66
CA HIS A 88 -11.57 -8.83 -6.23
C HIS A 88 -10.87 -7.94 -5.19
N LEU A 89 -11.32 -7.96 -3.93
CA LEU A 89 -10.65 -7.23 -2.85
C LEU A 89 -9.34 -7.91 -2.47
N GLU A 90 -9.31 -9.24 -2.40
CA GLU A 90 -8.06 -9.97 -2.14
C GLU A 90 -7.02 -9.69 -3.23
N ALA A 91 -7.44 -9.65 -4.49
CA ALA A 91 -6.57 -9.30 -5.60
C ALA A 91 -6.05 -7.85 -5.49
N ALA A 92 -6.92 -6.89 -5.14
CA ALA A 92 -6.53 -5.50 -4.95
C ALA A 92 -5.49 -5.34 -3.82
N VAL A 93 -5.75 -5.96 -2.66
CA VAL A 93 -4.82 -5.97 -1.51
C VAL A 93 -3.48 -6.63 -1.90
N SER A 94 -3.53 -7.76 -2.62
CA SER A 94 -2.34 -8.46 -3.08
C SER A 94 -1.50 -7.61 -4.05
N ARG A 95 -2.16 -6.83 -4.92
CA ARG A 95 -1.50 -5.90 -5.83
C ARG A 95 -0.81 -4.76 -5.07
N VAL A 96 -1.49 -4.15 -4.11
CA VAL A 96 -0.92 -3.11 -3.23
C VAL A 96 0.36 -3.61 -2.55
N HIS A 97 0.30 -4.78 -1.92
CA HIS A 97 1.47 -5.40 -1.30
C HIS A 97 2.60 -5.65 -2.33
N ALA A 98 2.27 -6.18 -3.51
CA ALA A 98 3.27 -6.48 -4.53
C ALA A 98 4.04 -5.23 -5.00
N GLU A 99 3.34 -4.12 -5.25
CA GLU A 99 3.96 -2.86 -5.66
C GLU A 99 4.84 -2.25 -4.55
N LEU A 100 4.39 -2.32 -3.29
CA LEU A 100 5.18 -1.88 -2.13
C LEU A 100 6.44 -2.72 -1.94
N SER A 101 6.31 -4.04 -2.05
CA SER A 101 7.43 -4.97 -1.95
C SER A 101 8.43 -4.76 -3.09
N ASP A 102 7.98 -4.54 -4.33
CA ASP A 102 8.84 -4.20 -5.46
C ASP A 102 9.61 -2.90 -5.22
N LEU A 103 8.95 -1.86 -4.70
CA LEU A 103 9.61 -0.60 -4.37
C LEU A 103 10.66 -0.80 -3.27
N LYS A 104 10.34 -1.51 -2.18
CA LYS A 104 11.26 -1.85 -1.10
C LYS A 104 12.51 -2.55 -1.64
N HIS A 105 12.34 -3.61 -2.43
CA HIS A 105 13.47 -4.35 -3.02
C HIS A 105 14.37 -3.51 -3.95
N LYS A 106 13.88 -2.39 -4.49
CA LYS A 106 14.67 -1.50 -5.36
C LYS A 106 15.37 -0.36 -4.61
N LEU A 107 14.93 -0.11 -3.37
CA LEU A 107 15.52 0.88 -2.47
C LEU A 107 16.67 0.31 -1.65
N HIS A 108 16.56 -0.96 -1.25
CA HIS A 108 17.63 -1.76 -0.65
C HIS A 108 18.56 -2.33 -1.71
#